data_AF-A0AA39RH79-F1
#
_entry.id   AF-A0AA39RH79-F1
#
_cell.length_a   1.000
_cell.length_b   1.000
_cell.length_c   1.000
_cell.angle_alpha   90.00
_cell.angle_beta   90.00
_cell.angle_gamma   90.00
#
_symmetry.space_group_name_H-M   'P 1'
#
loop_
_entity.id
_entity.type
_entity.pdbx_description
1 polymer ?
#
loop_
_entity_poly.entity_id
_entity_poly.type
_entity_poly.pdbx_seq_one_letter_code
_entity_poly.pdbx_strand_id
1 'polypeptide(L)'
;MASTSLKLSLTLLCTVFFFSTTYALNISSSTNTSSLDTEISAIKNFCYGTPHPDACFNSLKLSISINISPKIIDYLLQTLQFAISEAGKLINLFFSSNIVEKQRGTIQDCIELHQITLSSLQRSVSKISESDSRKLADARAYLSAALTNKNTCLEGLDSASGSLKPTLVNSLIATYMHVSNSLSMLSRPNPSPSPKKVNNKNRRLLGLFPKWLSRKDRRILQTSAEEYDPTEVLTVAADGTGNFTTITDAINFAPNNSYDRIIIYVKEGVYEENVEIPTSKTNIVLLGDGSDLTIITGNRSVADGWTTFRSATLAVSGDGFLARDLTVENSAGPEKHQAVALRVNADLTAMYRCSFYGFQDTLYVHSFRQFYRECDIYGTIDYIFGNAAVVIQASNILSRLPMPGQFTVITAQSRDTPDEDTGISIQNCSILATDDLYSNFSSVKSYLGRPWRVYSRTVFLESYIDDFIDQTGWTEWSDGDQGLDTLYYGEYNNYGPGSDTGNRVTWPGYHVMEYDDAYNFTVSEFITGEEWLDSTAFPYDDGI
;
A
#
# COMPACT_ATOMS: atom_id res chain seq x y z
N MET A 1 24.20 -74.67 81.88
CA MET A 1 25.06 -75.84 82.20
C MET A 1 24.96 -76.83 81.05
N ALA A 2 26.10 -77.38 80.62
CA ALA A 2 26.27 -78.47 79.64
C ALA A 2 25.79 -78.12 78.21
N SER A 3 26.70 -77.89 77.24
CA SER A 3 27.63 -78.82 76.59
C SER A 3 26.94 -79.86 75.70
N THR A 4 27.50 -80.00 74.49
CA THR A 4 27.71 -81.25 73.74
C THR A 4 26.46 -82.01 73.27
N SER A 5 26.42 -82.72 72.14
CA SER A 5 27.29 -82.93 70.99
C SER A 5 26.52 -83.91 70.07
N LEU A 6 26.76 -83.81 68.76
CA LEU A 6 26.90 -84.94 67.81
C LEU A 6 25.81 -86.04 67.74
N LYS A 7 25.11 -86.14 66.60
CA LYS A 7 25.40 -87.15 65.53
C LYS A 7 24.32 -87.20 64.44
N LEU A 8 24.74 -86.79 63.24
CA LEU A 8 24.66 -87.49 61.95
C LEU A 8 23.61 -88.61 61.76
N SER A 9 22.67 -88.41 60.83
CA SER A 9 22.32 -89.42 59.83
C SER A 9 21.67 -88.78 58.59
N LEU A 10 22.00 -89.39 57.46
CA LEU A 10 21.89 -88.96 56.07
C LEU A 10 20.50 -89.29 55.51
N THR A 11 19.78 -88.34 54.90
CA THR A 11 18.70 -88.67 53.94
C THR A 11 18.60 -87.61 52.84
N LEU A 12 18.57 -88.11 51.62
CA LEU A 12 18.48 -87.46 50.32
C LEU A 12 17.07 -86.88 50.13
N LEU A 13 16.92 -85.60 49.78
CA LEU A 13 15.62 -85.02 49.43
C LEU A 13 15.70 -84.09 48.21
N CYS A 14 14.78 -84.34 47.28
CA CYS A 14 14.63 -83.73 45.97
C CYS A 14 14.41 -82.22 46.00
N THR A 15 14.97 -81.57 44.98
CA THR A 15 14.90 -80.15 44.65
C THR A 15 13.56 -79.76 44.02
N VAL A 16 12.91 -78.73 44.56
CA VAL A 16 11.86 -77.95 43.90
C VAL A 16 12.28 -76.48 43.96
N PHE A 17 12.63 -75.90 42.80
CA PHE A 17 12.92 -74.47 42.66
C PHE A 17 11.63 -73.71 42.37
N PHE A 18 11.30 -72.74 43.23
CA PHE A 18 10.28 -71.72 42.98
C PHE A 18 10.89 -70.57 42.16
N PHE A 19 10.18 -70.17 41.10
CA PHE A 19 10.48 -69.01 40.28
C PHE A 19 10.31 -67.70 41.06
N SER A 20 11.30 -66.81 40.99
CA SER A 20 11.14 -65.39 41.28
C SER A 20 11.83 -64.59 40.16
N THR A 21 11.03 -64.05 39.24
CA THR A 21 11.48 -63.10 38.21
C THR A 21 11.12 -61.69 38.67
N THR A 22 12.15 -60.91 38.96
CA THR A 22 12.07 -59.46 39.14
C THR A 22 11.87 -58.81 37.76
N TYR A 23 10.67 -58.26 37.52
CA TYR A 23 10.46 -57.33 36.41
C TYR A 23 11.04 -55.97 36.81
N ALA A 24 12.21 -55.63 36.27
CA ALA A 24 12.64 -54.24 36.19
C ALA A 24 11.79 -53.55 35.11
N LEU A 25 10.94 -52.60 35.50
CA LEU A 25 10.28 -51.68 34.60
C LEU A 25 11.34 -50.74 34.02
N ASN A 26 11.88 -51.07 32.84
CA ASN A 26 12.55 -50.11 31.99
C ASN A 26 11.46 -49.28 31.29
N ILE A 27 11.14 -48.11 31.85
CA ILE A 27 10.42 -47.06 31.12
C ILE A 27 11.44 -46.42 30.17
N SER A 28 11.51 -46.91 28.94
CA SER A 28 12.20 -46.25 27.84
C SER A 28 11.44 -44.99 27.42
N SER A 29 11.87 -43.84 27.92
CA SER A 29 11.38 -42.50 27.56
C SER A 29 12.27 -41.83 26.51
N SER A 30 12.58 -42.49 25.39
CA SER A 30 13.61 -41.99 24.46
C SER A 30 13.24 -42.08 22.98
N THR A 31 12.04 -41.66 22.59
CA THR A 31 11.68 -41.49 21.15
C THR A 31 11.01 -40.16 20.79
N ASN A 32 10.70 -39.27 21.75
CA ASN A 32 10.02 -37.98 21.46
C ASN A 32 10.94 -36.74 21.43
N THR A 33 12.17 -36.82 21.94
CA THR A 33 13.08 -35.66 22.01
C THR A 33 13.71 -35.34 20.64
N SER A 34 14.06 -36.35 19.84
CA SER A 34 14.73 -36.13 18.54
C SER A 34 13.82 -35.54 17.47
N SER A 35 12.53 -35.87 17.46
CA SER A 35 11.57 -35.29 16.48
C SER A 35 11.26 -33.83 16.80
N LEU A 36 11.06 -33.50 18.09
CA LEU A 36 10.81 -32.15 18.56
C LEU A 36 11.99 -31.20 18.28
N ASP A 37 13.22 -31.66 18.54
CA ASP A 37 14.42 -30.87 18.26
C ASP A 37 14.62 -30.62 16.75
N THR A 38 14.20 -31.57 15.92
CA THR A 38 14.24 -31.45 14.44
C THR A 38 13.22 -30.42 13.95
N GLU A 39 11.99 -30.44 14.45
CA GLU A 39 10.94 -29.45 14.10
C GLU A 39 11.32 -28.04 14.57
N ILE A 40 11.84 -27.89 15.80
CA ILE A 40 12.33 -26.61 16.31
C ILE A 40 13.45 -26.06 15.41
N SER A 41 14.36 -26.91 14.96
CA SER A 41 15.46 -26.52 14.07
C SER A 41 14.94 -26.12 12.69
N ALA A 42 13.94 -26.82 12.15
CA ALA A 42 13.31 -26.46 10.88
C ALA A 42 12.61 -25.09 10.94
N ILE A 43 11.86 -24.80 12.01
CA ILE A 43 11.21 -23.50 12.22
C ILE A 43 12.25 -22.38 12.35
N LYS A 44 13.33 -22.61 13.10
CA LYS A 44 14.43 -21.62 13.22
C LYS A 44 15.06 -21.30 11.86
N ASN A 45 15.36 -22.33 11.07
CA ASN A 45 15.93 -22.14 9.74
C ASN A 45 14.96 -21.41 8.80
N PHE A 46 13.66 -21.72 8.89
CA PHE A 46 12.62 -21.02 8.13
C PHE A 46 12.53 -19.53 8.50
N CYS A 47 12.52 -19.22 9.80
CA CYS A 47 12.40 -17.84 10.30
C CYS A 47 13.67 -17.01 10.14
N TYR A 48 14.84 -17.63 9.93
CA TYR A 48 16.13 -16.92 9.86
C TYR A 48 16.18 -15.86 8.75
N GLY A 49 15.52 -16.11 7.62
CA GLY A 49 15.47 -15.18 6.49
C GLY A 49 14.41 -14.09 6.58
N THR A 50 13.71 -13.96 7.71
CA THR A 50 12.63 -12.98 7.89
C THR A 50 13.14 -11.70 8.55
N PRO A 51 12.51 -10.53 8.34
CA PRO A 51 12.88 -9.27 8.99
C PRO A 51 12.87 -9.34 10.52
N HIS A 52 12.01 -10.18 11.11
CA HIS A 52 11.89 -10.35 12.56
C HIS A 52 11.91 -11.85 12.95
N PRO A 53 13.09 -12.50 12.96
CA PRO A 53 13.21 -13.96 13.18
C PRO A 53 12.61 -14.44 14.50
N ASP A 54 12.79 -13.68 15.58
CA ASP A 54 12.26 -14.06 16.91
C ASP A 54 10.73 -14.00 16.95
N ALA A 55 10.12 -12.98 16.35
CA ALA A 55 8.66 -12.86 16.24
C ALA A 55 8.09 -14.01 15.38
N CYS A 56 8.74 -14.34 14.27
CA CYS A 56 8.39 -15.51 13.44
C CYS A 56 8.46 -16.79 14.27
N PHE A 57 9.59 -17.06 14.91
CA PHE A 57 9.81 -18.30 15.67
C PHE A 57 8.78 -18.45 16.80
N ASN A 58 8.52 -17.38 17.55
CA ASN A 58 7.53 -17.40 18.63
C ASN A 58 6.11 -17.65 18.14
N SER A 59 5.73 -17.13 16.97
CA SER A 59 4.41 -17.37 16.37
C SER A 59 4.20 -18.83 15.94
N LEU A 60 5.26 -19.49 15.48
CA LEU A 60 5.22 -20.88 14.99
C LEU A 60 5.52 -21.92 16.07
N LYS A 61 6.14 -21.55 17.18
CA LYS A 61 6.47 -22.49 18.27
C LYS A 61 5.22 -23.13 18.89
N LEU A 62 4.07 -22.45 18.87
CA LEU A 62 2.83 -22.96 19.45
C LEU A 62 2.14 -24.02 18.58
N SER A 63 2.55 -24.19 17.32
CA SER A 63 1.95 -25.14 16.37
C SER A 63 2.74 -26.44 16.19
N ILE A 64 3.71 -26.71 17.07
CA ILE A 64 4.56 -27.91 17.14
C ILE A 64 3.77 -29.23 17.37
N SER A 65 2.44 -29.19 17.31
CA SER A 65 1.61 -30.40 17.32
C SER A 65 0.89 -30.54 15.98
N ILE A 66 1.26 -31.58 15.22
CA ILE A 66 0.43 -32.47 14.37
C ILE A 66 1.03 -32.80 12.97
N ASN A 67 2.04 -32.11 12.43
CA ASN A 67 2.52 -32.44 11.07
C ASN A 67 4.04 -32.63 10.95
N ILE A 68 4.45 -33.85 10.59
CA ILE A 68 5.86 -34.30 10.51
C ILE A 68 6.58 -33.75 9.25
N SER A 69 5.89 -33.00 8.38
CA SER A 69 6.52 -32.28 7.25
C SER A 69 5.65 -31.10 6.77
N PRO A 70 5.69 -29.94 7.45
CA PRO A 70 4.93 -28.76 7.03
C PRO A 70 5.48 -28.22 5.72
N LYS A 71 4.59 -27.85 4.79
CA LYS A 71 4.99 -27.09 3.59
C LYS A 71 5.29 -25.65 4.00
N ILE A 72 6.13 -24.95 3.22
CA ILE A 72 6.42 -23.52 3.41
C ILE A 72 5.14 -22.68 3.54
N ILE A 73 4.13 -23.01 2.73
CA ILE A 73 2.83 -22.34 2.76
C ILE A 73 2.10 -22.50 4.10
N ASP A 74 2.29 -23.64 4.79
CA ASP A 74 1.67 -23.88 6.09
C ASP A 74 2.26 -22.93 7.14
N TYR A 75 3.59 -22.71 7.14
CA TYR A 75 4.23 -21.77 8.05
C TYR A 75 3.84 -20.32 7.75
N LEU A 76 3.73 -19.96 6.48
CA LEU A 76 3.26 -18.64 6.07
C LEU A 76 1.82 -18.38 6.54
N LEU A 77 0.90 -19.31 6.27
CA LEU A 77 -0.50 -19.17 6.68
C LEU A 77 -0.63 -19.10 8.20
N GLN A 78 0.17 -19.87 8.95
CA GLN A 78 0.20 -19.80 10.41
C GLN A 78 0.72 -18.46 10.94
N THR A 79 1.81 -17.95 10.35
CA THR A 79 2.37 -16.63 10.71
C THR A 79 1.34 -15.53 10.45
N LEU A 80 0.64 -15.60 9.32
CA LEU A 80 -0.39 -14.63 8.97
C LEU A 80 -1.64 -14.75 9.86
N GLN A 81 -2.07 -15.97 10.22
CA GLN A 81 -3.15 -16.18 11.18
C GLN A 81 -2.79 -15.64 12.58
N PHE A 82 -1.54 -15.79 12.99
CA PHE A 82 -1.04 -15.18 14.22
C PHE A 82 -1.09 -13.65 14.14
N ALA A 83 -0.66 -13.05 13.01
CA ALA A 83 -0.77 -11.62 12.78
C ALA A 83 -2.23 -11.11 12.88
N ILE A 84 -3.20 -11.85 12.32
CA ILE A 84 -4.63 -11.55 12.43
C ILE A 84 -5.09 -11.59 13.89
N SER A 85 -4.64 -12.59 14.65
CA SER A 85 -4.98 -12.74 16.07
C SER A 85 -4.46 -11.57 16.90
N GLU A 86 -3.19 -11.19 16.75
CA GLU A 86 -2.60 -10.05 17.46
C GLU A 86 -3.24 -8.72 17.05
N ALA A 87 -3.49 -8.54 15.74
CA ALA A 87 -4.20 -7.38 15.24
C ALA A 87 -5.63 -7.29 15.81
N GLY A 88 -6.32 -8.42 15.94
CA GLY A 88 -7.64 -8.47 16.59
C GLY A 88 -7.63 -8.02 18.05
N LYS A 89 -6.55 -8.32 18.79
CA LYS A 89 -6.39 -7.89 20.19
C LYS A 89 -6.13 -6.39 20.31
N LEU A 90 -5.41 -5.81 19.35
CA LEU A 90 -5.01 -4.40 19.34
C LEU A 90 -6.22 -3.45 19.28
N ILE A 91 -7.35 -3.88 18.70
CA ILE A 91 -8.52 -3.01 18.48
C ILE A 91 -9.05 -2.38 19.78
N ASN A 92 -8.98 -3.13 20.90
CA ASN A 92 -9.44 -2.65 22.20
C ASN A 92 -8.55 -1.53 22.79
N LEU A 93 -7.27 -1.47 22.38
CA LEU A 93 -6.34 -0.45 22.87
C LEU A 93 -6.62 0.91 22.23
N PHE A 94 -7.13 0.96 20.99
CA PHE A 94 -7.49 2.23 20.34
C PHE A 94 -8.67 2.93 21.01
N PHE A 95 -9.62 2.17 21.57
CA PHE A 95 -10.80 2.73 22.24
C PHE A 95 -10.54 3.14 23.70
N SER A 96 -9.30 3.03 24.18
CA SER A 96 -8.95 3.33 25.57
C SER A 96 -8.68 4.84 25.78
N SER A 97 -9.28 5.43 26.81
CA SER A 97 -9.49 6.88 26.97
C SER A 97 -8.31 7.69 27.55
N ASN A 98 -7.08 7.43 27.14
CA ASN A 98 -5.89 8.10 27.74
C ASN A 98 -4.84 8.58 26.71
N ILE A 99 -5.22 8.71 25.44
CA ILE A 99 -4.38 9.34 24.43
C ILE A 99 -4.92 10.75 24.17
N VAL A 100 -4.02 11.73 24.29
CA VAL A 100 -4.29 13.14 24.02
C VAL A 100 -3.77 13.44 22.62
N GLU A 101 -4.70 13.62 21.69
CA GLU A 101 -4.41 13.95 20.30
C GLU A 101 -3.97 15.41 20.17
N LYS A 102 -2.88 15.67 19.44
CA LYS A 102 -2.49 17.03 19.05
C LYS A 102 -3.22 17.47 17.77
N GLN A 103 -3.34 16.55 16.82
CA GLN A 103 -4.08 16.73 15.59
C GLN A 103 -5.41 16.00 15.68
N ARG A 104 -6.47 16.61 15.17
CA ARG A 104 -7.83 16.08 15.15
C ARG A 104 -7.86 14.80 14.32
N GLY A 105 -8.29 13.71 14.98
CA GLY A 105 -8.56 12.44 14.32
C GLY A 105 -7.37 11.49 14.23
N THR A 106 -6.26 11.74 14.95
CA THR A 106 -5.11 10.82 15.05
C THR A 106 -5.52 9.37 15.40
N ILE A 107 -6.32 9.19 16.45
CA ILE A 107 -6.82 7.87 16.89
C ILE A 107 -7.84 7.33 15.91
N GLN A 108 -8.69 8.20 15.35
CA GLN A 108 -9.66 7.78 14.35
C GLN A 108 -8.94 7.23 13.08
N ASP A 109 -7.84 7.87 12.65
CA ASP A 109 -6.98 7.38 11.56
C ASP A 109 -6.44 6.00 11.89
N CYS A 110 -5.85 5.85 13.07
CA CYS A 110 -5.36 4.55 13.52
C CYS A 110 -6.44 3.46 13.54
N ILE A 111 -7.67 3.77 13.98
CA ILE A 111 -8.78 2.82 14.00
C ILE A 111 -9.16 2.39 12.57
N GLU A 112 -9.38 3.36 11.67
CA GLU A 112 -9.77 3.10 10.28
C GLU A 112 -8.69 2.33 9.52
N LEU A 113 -7.44 2.78 9.63
CA LEU A 113 -6.28 2.14 9.02
C LEU A 113 -6.09 0.71 9.54
N HIS A 114 -6.32 0.48 10.84
CA HIS A 114 -6.23 -0.86 11.43
C HIS A 114 -7.38 -1.78 10.98
N GLN A 115 -8.59 -1.25 10.81
CA GLN A 115 -9.71 -2.01 10.25
C GLN A 115 -9.45 -2.42 8.80
N ILE A 116 -8.89 -1.51 7.99
CA ILE A 116 -8.43 -1.83 6.62
C ILE A 116 -7.36 -2.91 6.66
N THR A 117 -6.38 -2.81 7.57
CA THR A 117 -5.36 -3.84 7.77
C THR A 117 -6.00 -5.20 8.06
N LEU A 118 -6.92 -5.29 9.02
CA LEU A 118 -7.57 -6.56 9.36
C LEU A 118 -8.25 -7.20 8.15
N SER A 119 -8.93 -6.41 7.33
CA SER A 119 -9.51 -6.88 6.07
C SER A 119 -8.44 -7.37 5.08
N SER A 120 -7.37 -6.59 4.89
CA SER A 120 -6.23 -6.96 4.02
C SER A 120 -5.55 -8.27 4.45
N LEU A 121 -5.34 -8.48 5.76
CA LEU A 121 -4.77 -9.72 6.28
C LEU A 121 -5.68 -10.92 5.99
N GLN A 122 -6.99 -10.78 6.24
CA GLN A 122 -7.98 -11.84 5.97
C GLN A 122 -8.06 -12.17 4.47
N ARG A 123 -8.06 -11.15 3.60
CA ARG A 123 -8.00 -11.34 2.14
C ARG A 123 -6.73 -12.07 1.74
N SER A 124 -5.58 -11.71 2.31
CA SER A 124 -4.30 -12.34 2.02
C SER A 124 -4.31 -13.85 2.31
N VAL A 125 -4.97 -14.30 3.39
CA VAL A 125 -5.12 -15.75 3.69
C VAL A 125 -5.80 -16.50 2.54
N SER A 126 -6.88 -15.95 2.00
CA SER A 126 -7.61 -16.58 0.88
C SER A 126 -6.74 -16.68 -0.37
N LYS A 127 -6.00 -15.62 -0.69
CA LYS A 127 -5.14 -15.53 -1.87
C LYS A 127 -3.94 -16.46 -1.81
N ILE A 128 -3.30 -16.57 -0.65
CA ILE A 128 -2.17 -17.46 -0.43
C ILE A 128 -2.60 -18.92 -0.60
N SER A 129 -3.77 -19.28 -0.06
CA SER A 129 -4.29 -20.65 -0.11
C SER A 129 -4.52 -21.16 -1.53
N GLU A 130 -4.79 -20.28 -2.51
CA GLU A 130 -4.96 -20.63 -3.92
C GLU A 130 -3.63 -20.98 -4.63
N SER A 131 -2.49 -20.51 -4.11
CA SER A 131 -1.13 -20.78 -4.64
C SER A 131 -0.89 -20.43 -6.13
N ASP A 132 -1.71 -19.53 -6.70
CA ASP A 132 -1.51 -18.95 -8.04
C ASP A 132 -0.66 -17.66 -7.92
N SER A 133 0.30 -17.47 -8.85
CA SER A 133 1.27 -16.36 -8.78
C SER A 133 0.60 -14.98 -8.75
N ARG A 134 -0.54 -14.80 -9.41
CA ARG A 134 -1.29 -13.54 -9.42
C ARG A 134 -1.98 -13.30 -8.09
N LYS A 135 -2.52 -14.36 -7.49
CA LYS A 135 -3.08 -14.30 -6.14
C LYS A 135 -2.00 -13.97 -5.11
N LEU A 136 -0.78 -14.47 -5.28
CA LEU A 136 0.34 -14.07 -4.43
C LEU A 136 0.69 -12.59 -4.60
N ALA A 137 0.62 -12.04 -5.82
CA ALA A 137 0.78 -10.60 -6.04
C ALA A 137 -0.31 -9.78 -5.32
N ASP A 138 -1.58 -10.21 -5.38
CA ASP A 138 -2.68 -9.59 -4.59
C ASP A 138 -2.36 -9.61 -3.09
N ALA A 139 -1.89 -10.75 -2.55
CA ALA A 139 -1.52 -10.87 -1.15
C ALA A 139 -0.37 -9.92 -0.76
N ARG A 140 0.65 -9.79 -1.62
CA ARG A 140 1.77 -8.87 -1.40
C ARG A 140 1.31 -7.41 -1.39
N ALA A 141 0.41 -7.02 -2.29
CA ALA A 141 -0.19 -5.69 -2.30
C ALA A 141 -0.97 -5.40 -1.00
N TYR A 142 -1.77 -6.37 -0.52
CA TYR A 142 -2.55 -6.22 0.72
C TYR A 142 -1.67 -6.12 1.96
N LEU A 143 -0.61 -6.92 2.06
CA LEU A 143 0.31 -6.86 3.20
C LEU A 143 1.18 -5.59 3.18
N SER A 144 1.55 -5.10 1.99
CA SER A 144 2.27 -3.83 1.83
C SER A 144 1.39 -2.63 2.25
N ALA A 145 0.10 -2.66 1.88
CA ALA A 145 -0.87 -1.67 2.35
C ALA A 145 -1.05 -1.72 3.88
N ALA A 146 -1.05 -2.91 4.49
CA ALA A 146 -1.11 -3.04 5.95
C ALA A 146 0.11 -2.40 6.65
N LEU A 147 1.32 -2.61 6.15
CA LEU A 147 2.52 -1.97 6.69
C LEU A 147 2.49 -0.44 6.53
N THR A 148 1.95 0.04 5.41
CA THR A 148 1.72 1.47 5.18
C THR A 148 0.73 2.06 6.19
N ASN A 149 -0.42 1.40 6.41
CA ASN A 149 -1.42 1.79 7.40
C ASN A 149 -0.82 1.92 8.80
N LYS A 150 0.07 1.00 9.19
CA LYS A 150 0.83 1.08 10.44
C LYS A 150 1.70 2.34 10.49
N ASN A 151 2.47 2.61 9.43
CA ASN A 151 3.36 3.77 9.39
C ASN A 151 2.59 5.09 9.55
N THR A 152 1.49 5.27 8.83
CA THR A 152 0.64 6.47 8.95
C THR A 152 0.03 6.62 10.35
N CYS A 153 -0.43 5.52 10.96
CA CYS A 153 -0.90 5.55 12.35
C CYS A 153 0.22 5.96 13.34
N LEU A 154 1.43 5.41 13.18
CA LEU A 154 2.57 5.75 14.03
C LEU A 154 2.97 7.23 13.89
N GLU A 155 3.03 7.76 12.67
CA GLU A 155 3.32 9.18 12.41
C GLU A 155 2.29 10.11 13.06
N GLY A 156 1.00 9.78 12.97
CA GLY A 156 -0.04 10.53 13.68
C GLY A 156 0.19 10.50 15.20
N LEU A 157 0.53 9.34 15.74
CA LEU A 157 0.81 9.13 17.17
C LEU A 157 2.08 9.83 17.65
N ASP A 158 3.06 10.13 16.79
CA ASP A 158 4.31 10.80 17.18
C ASP A 158 4.02 12.16 17.83
N SER A 159 3.04 12.88 17.31
CA SER A 159 2.61 14.18 17.85
C SER A 159 1.68 14.08 19.08
N ALA A 160 1.08 12.91 19.32
CA ALA A 160 0.18 12.65 20.43
C ALA A 160 0.92 12.46 21.77
N SER A 161 0.17 12.55 22.88
CA SER A 161 0.68 12.35 24.24
C SER A 161 -0.25 11.51 25.09
N GLY A 162 0.13 11.21 26.34
CA GLY A 162 -0.67 10.41 27.27
C GLY A 162 0.01 9.11 27.72
N SER A 163 -0.42 8.57 28.85
CA SER A 163 0.23 7.43 29.51
C SER A 163 0.10 6.11 28.73
N LEU A 164 -0.92 5.99 27.88
CA LEU A 164 -1.15 4.78 27.09
C LEU A 164 -0.38 4.77 25.75
N LYS A 165 0.08 5.92 25.26
CA LYS A 165 0.79 6.02 23.97
C LYS A 165 1.96 5.02 23.87
N PRO A 166 2.87 4.90 24.85
CA PRO A 166 3.98 3.95 24.75
C PRO A 166 3.51 2.50 24.62
N THR A 167 2.48 2.10 25.37
CA THR A 167 1.90 0.76 25.28
C THR A 167 1.27 0.53 23.91
N LEU A 168 0.48 1.48 23.41
CA LEU A 168 -0.15 1.37 22.10
C LEU A 168 0.88 1.25 20.98
N VAL A 169 1.90 2.13 20.97
CA VAL A 169 2.98 2.12 19.98
C VAL A 169 3.74 0.80 20.01
N ASN A 170 4.09 0.29 21.20
CA ASN A 170 4.78 -0.99 21.32
C ASN A 170 3.91 -2.16 20.83
N SER A 171 2.61 -2.16 21.16
CA SER A 171 1.67 -3.19 20.68
C SER A 171 1.46 -3.14 19.17
N LEU A 172 1.39 -1.93 18.59
CA LEU A 172 1.38 -1.71 17.14
C LEU A 172 2.62 -2.31 16.49
N ILE A 173 3.81 -1.91 16.93
CA ILE A 173 5.08 -2.38 16.38
C ILE A 173 5.15 -3.92 16.46
N ALA A 174 4.89 -4.49 17.63
CA ALA A 174 4.93 -5.95 17.83
C ALA A 174 3.94 -6.70 16.92
N THR A 175 2.71 -6.19 16.76
CA THR A 175 1.70 -6.79 15.88
C THR A 175 2.16 -6.81 14.43
N TYR A 176 2.68 -5.68 13.93
CA TYR A 176 3.05 -5.55 12.51
C TYR A 176 4.40 -6.17 12.16
N MET A 177 5.23 -6.56 13.13
CA MET A 177 6.37 -7.45 12.89
C MET A 177 5.93 -8.77 12.23
N HIS A 178 4.78 -9.32 12.66
CA HIS A 178 4.24 -10.55 12.05
C HIS A 178 3.73 -10.34 10.62
N VAL A 179 3.19 -9.15 10.33
CA VAL A 179 2.80 -8.75 8.97
C VAL A 179 4.03 -8.64 8.08
N SER A 180 5.10 -8.00 8.56
CA SER A 180 6.37 -7.88 7.84
C SER A 180 6.99 -9.24 7.53
N ASN A 181 7.00 -10.16 8.50
CA ASN A 181 7.46 -11.53 8.28
C ASN A 181 6.59 -12.27 7.26
N SER A 182 5.26 -12.10 7.32
CA SER A 182 4.35 -12.73 6.35
C SER A 182 4.61 -12.23 4.92
N LEU A 183 4.88 -10.94 4.76
CA LEU A 183 5.21 -10.34 3.46
C LEU A 183 6.56 -10.84 2.91
N SER A 184 7.60 -10.89 3.74
CA SER A 184 8.94 -11.33 3.32
C SER A 184 8.97 -12.80 2.89
N MET A 185 8.07 -13.62 3.44
CA MET A 185 7.93 -15.04 3.11
C MET A 185 7.20 -15.29 1.79
N LEU A 186 6.47 -14.30 1.25
CA LEU A 186 5.79 -14.44 -0.03
C LEU A 186 6.80 -14.36 -1.17
N SER A 187 6.85 -15.40 -1.99
CA SER A 187 7.60 -15.38 -3.25
C SER A 187 7.21 -14.16 -4.07
N ARG A 188 8.21 -13.41 -4.56
CA ARG A 188 7.97 -12.37 -5.55
C ARG A 188 7.51 -13.01 -6.85
N PRO A 189 6.58 -12.39 -7.59
CA PRO A 189 6.30 -12.81 -8.96
C PRO A 189 7.62 -12.83 -9.74
N ASN A 190 7.95 -13.92 -10.43
CA ASN A 190 9.06 -13.88 -11.36
C ASN A 190 8.69 -12.88 -12.46
N PRO A 191 9.60 -11.96 -12.85
CA PRO A 191 9.40 -11.16 -14.04
C PRO A 191 9.05 -12.10 -15.19
N SER A 192 7.95 -11.83 -15.90
CA SER A 192 7.65 -12.61 -17.10
C SER A 192 8.88 -12.54 -18.02
N PRO A 193 9.30 -13.64 -18.67
CA PRO A 193 10.36 -13.56 -19.66
C PRO A 193 9.99 -12.48 -20.65
N SER A 194 10.87 -11.49 -20.79
CA SER A 194 10.65 -10.27 -21.56
C SER A 194 9.91 -10.61 -22.86
N PRO A 195 8.76 -9.97 -23.14
CA PRO A 195 8.10 -10.20 -24.41
C PRO A 195 9.10 -9.83 -25.50
N LYS A 196 9.49 -10.81 -26.33
CA LYS A 196 10.36 -10.62 -27.50
C LYS A 196 9.91 -9.34 -28.20
N LYS A 197 10.75 -8.29 -28.29
CA LYS A 197 10.51 -7.01 -28.99
C LYS A 197 9.33 -7.10 -29.98
N VAL A 198 8.10 -6.98 -29.49
CA VAL A 198 6.95 -6.91 -30.37
C VAL A 198 6.82 -5.43 -30.63
N ASN A 199 7.28 -5.03 -31.81
CA ASN A 199 7.13 -3.69 -32.35
C ASN A 199 5.65 -3.37 -32.63
N ASN A 200 4.78 -3.52 -31.62
CA ASN A 200 3.38 -3.12 -31.69
C ASN A 200 3.24 -1.82 -30.89
N LYS A 201 3.54 -0.70 -31.56
CA LYS A 201 2.96 0.62 -31.23
C LYS A 201 1.44 0.64 -31.50
N ASN A 202 0.74 -0.42 -31.12
CA ASN A 202 -0.68 -0.53 -31.28
C ASN A 202 -1.29 -0.14 -29.94
N ARG A 203 -1.73 1.12 -29.84
CA ARG A 203 -2.83 1.50 -28.95
C ARG A 203 -3.89 0.39 -29.07
N ARG A 204 -4.06 -0.43 -28.04
CA ARG A 204 -5.13 -1.43 -28.04
C ARG A 204 -6.44 -0.66 -27.98
N LEU A 205 -7.07 -0.49 -29.14
CA LEU A 205 -8.47 -0.14 -29.25
C LEU A 205 -9.28 -1.25 -28.56
N LEU A 206 -9.75 -0.97 -27.35
CA LEU A 206 -10.84 -1.64 -26.62
C LEU A 206 -10.89 -3.17 -26.80
N GLY A 207 -10.00 -3.87 -26.09
CA GLY A 207 -10.04 -5.32 -25.91
C GLY A 207 -11.26 -5.78 -25.09
N LEU A 208 -11.55 -7.08 -25.14
CA LEU A 208 -12.73 -7.75 -24.57
C LEU A 208 -13.02 -7.37 -23.10
N PHE A 209 -13.96 -6.44 -22.91
CA PHE A 209 -14.48 -6.09 -21.59
C PHE A 209 -14.94 -7.29 -20.73
N PRO A 210 -14.69 -7.28 -19.40
CA PRO A 210 -15.07 -8.36 -18.51
C PRO A 210 -16.57 -8.67 -18.53
N LYS A 211 -16.93 -9.96 -18.36
CA LYS A 211 -18.33 -10.41 -18.39
C LYS A 211 -19.23 -9.76 -17.32
N TRP A 212 -18.65 -9.33 -16.21
CA TRP A 212 -19.36 -8.67 -15.11
C TRP A 212 -19.67 -7.19 -15.40
N LEU A 213 -18.93 -6.55 -16.31
CA LEU A 213 -19.20 -5.18 -16.72
C LEU A 213 -20.32 -5.19 -17.76
N SER A 214 -21.48 -4.63 -17.43
CA SER A 214 -22.64 -4.63 -18.32
C SER A 214 -22.36 -3.83 -19.59
N ARG A 215 -23.04 -4.16 -20.71
CA ARG A 215 -22.91 -3.39 -21.97
C ARG A 215 -23.27 -1.91 -21.78
N LYS A 216 -24.16 -1.64 -20.84
CA LYS A 216 -24.62 -0.31 -20.46
C LYS A 216 -23.52 0.49 -19.79
N ASP A 217 -22.89 -0.06 -18.75
CA ASP A 217 -21.80 0.62 -18.02
C ASP A 217 -20.60 0.89 -18.94
N ARG A 218 -20.30 -0.05 -19.85
CA ARG A 218 -19.28 0.15 -20.89
C ARG A 218 -19.58 1.38 -21.73
N ARG A 219 -20.82 1.52 -22.21
CA ARG A 219 -21.23 2.67 -23.02
C ARG A 219 -21.00 3.95 -22.22
N ILE A 220 -21.49 4.03 -20.98
CA ILE A 220 -21.38 5.23 -20.15
C ILE A 220 -19.91 5.59 -19.89
N LEU A 221 -19.05 4.62 -19.60
CA LEU A 221 -17.61 4.85 -19.40
C LEU A 221 -16.87 5.25 -20.69
N GLN A 222 -17.41 4.93 -21.86
CA GLN A 222 -16.78 5.22 -23.17
C GLN A 222 -17.31 6.48 -23.85
N THR A 223 -18.53 6.92 -23.56
CA THR A 223 -19.20 8.07 -24.21
C THR A 223 -18.96 9.38 -23.46
N SER A 224 -19.26 10.52 -24.11
CA SER A 224 -19.33 11.83 -23.46
C SER A 224 -20.59 11.92 -22.59
N ALA A 225 -20.59 12.82 -21.60
CA ALA A 225 -21.63 12.91 -20.58
C ALA A 225 -23.07 13.12 -21.12
N GLU A 226 -23.20 13.54 -22.37
CA GLU A 226 -24.47 13.92 -23.00
C GLU A 226 -25.29 12.76 -23.61
N GLU A 227 -24.79 11.51 -23.61
CA GLU A 227 -25.39 10.40 -24.41
C GLU A 227 -26.03 9.25 -23.59
N TYR A 228 -26.17 9.36 -22.27
CA TYR A 228 -26.82 8.33 -21.44
C TYR A 228 -28.17 8.76 -20.86
N ASP A 229 -28.98 7.77 -20.50
CA ASP A 229 -30.29 7.98 -19.88
C ASP A 229 -30.10 8.42 -18.42
N PRO A 230 -30.58 9.60 -17.99
CA PRO A 230 -30.43 10.09 -16.62
C PRO A 230 -31.08 9.19 -15.56
N THR A 231 -32.02 8.31 -15.94
CA THR A 231 -32.63 7.34 -15.01
C THR A 231 -31.71 6.17 -14.66
N GLU A 232 -30.56 6.07 -15.32
CA GLU A 232 -29.64 4.96 -15.23
C GLU A 232 -28.42 5.21 -14.33
N VAL A 233 -28.24 6.45 -13.86
CA VAL A 233 -27.12 6.89 -13.03
C VAL A 233 -27.63 7.74 -11.86
N LEU A 234 -26.84 7.87 -10.79
CA LEU A 234 -27.13 8.85 -9.75
C LEU A 234 -26.61 10.22 -10.20
N THR A 235 -27.47 11.21 -10.36
CA THR A 235 -27.07 12.56 -10.79
C THR A 235 -26.96 13.49 -9.59
N VAL A 236 -25.83 14.16 -9.48
CA VAL A 236 -25.58 15.25 -8.53
C VAL A 236 -25.56 16.55 -9.32
N ALA A 237 -26.34 17.54 -8.88
CA ALA A 237 -26.33 18.87 -9.47
C ALA A 237 -26.59 19.93 -8.40
N ALA A 238 -25.64 20.87 -8.23
CA ALA A 238 -25.74 21.94 -7.23
C ALA A 238 -26.97 22.84 -7.43
N ASP A 239 -27.49 22.94 -8.65
CA ASP A 239 -28.68 23.73 -9.01
C ASP A 239 -30.02 23.03 -8.66
N GLY A 240 -29.99 21.81 -8.14
CA GLY A 240 -31.17 21.03 -7.78
C GLY A 240 -31.84 20.29 -8.95
N THR A 241 -31.23 20.26 -10.14
CA THR A 241 -31.75 19.53 -11.31
C THR A 241 -31.43 18.03 -11.30
N GLY A 242 -30.57 17.58 -10.38
CA GLY A 242 -30.16 16.19 -10.20
C GLY A 242 -31.02 15.42 -9.18
N ASN A 243 -30.63 14.18 -8.90
CA ASN A 243 -31.21 13.40 -7.80
C ASN A 243 -30.75 13.91 -6.43
N PHE A 244 -29.52 14.42 -6.36
CA PHE A 244 -28.89 14.97 -5.15
C PHE A 244 -28.27 16.34 -5.46
N THR A 245 -28.11 17.16 -4.42
CA THR A 245 -27.39 18.44 -4.51
C THR A 245 -25.94 18.36 -4.02
N THR A 246 -25.57 17.27 -3.32
CA THR A 246 -24.22 17.02 -2.82
C THR A 246 -23.73 15.65 -3.27
N ILE A 247 -22.42 15.50 -3.44
CA ILE A 247 -21.79 14.22 -3.78
C ILE A 247 -21.87 13.29 -2.57
N THR A 248 -21.69 13.81 -1.37
CA THR A 248 -21.79 13.05 -0.11
C THR A 248 -23.14 12.33 0.02
N ASP A 249 -24.27 12.98 -0.33
CA ASP A 249 -25.59 12.34 -0.26
C ASP A 249 -25.75 11.22 -1.30
N ALA A 250 -25.23 11.41 -2.52
CA ALA A 250 -25.25 10.37 -3.54
C ALA A 250 -24.41 9.14 -3.13
N ILE A 251 -23.25 9.36 -2.51
CA ILE A 251 -22.42 8.30 -1.95
C ILE A 251 -23.13 7.56 -0.82
N ASN A 252 -23.76 8.29 0.11
CA ASN A 252 -24.51 7.69 1.21
C ASN A 252 -25.66 6.82 0.69
N PHE A 253 -26.34 7.26 -0.37
CA PHE A 253 -27.41 6.52 -1.02
C PHE A 253 -26.94 5.25 -1.77
N ALA A 254 -25.77 5.28 -2.40
CA ALA A 254 -25.24 4.14 -3.15
C ALA A 254 -25.19 2.86 -2.30
N PRO A 255 -25.40 1.66 -2.88
CA PRO A 255 -25.37 0.42 -2.13
C PRO A 255 -23.96 0.12 -1.56
N ASN A 256 -23.93 -0.52 -0.39
CA ASN A 256 -22.67 -0.98 0.20
C ASN A 256 -22.24 -2.32 -0.41
N ASN A 257 -20.93 -2.50 -0.60
CA ASN A 257 -20.27 -3.71 -1.10
C ASN A 257 -20.83 -4.19 -2.45
N SER A 258 -21.15 -3.24 -3.34
CA SER A 258 -21.64 -3.54 -4.68
C SER A 258 -20.55 -4.24 -5.50
N TYR A 259 -20.91 -5.35 -6.14
CA TYR A 259 -20.08 -5.99 -7.17
C TYR A 259 -20.16 -5.26 -8.51
N ASP A 260 -21.24 -4.52 -8.75
CA ASP A 260 -21.47 -3.75 -9.96
C ASP A 260 -20.97 -2.31 -9.81
N ARG A 261 -20.66 -1.67 -10.94
CA ARG A 261 -20.28 -0.25 -11.01
C ARG A 261 -21.47 0.62 -10.61
N ILE A 262 -21.25 1.56 -9.69
CA ILE A 262 -22.24 2.58 -9.34
C ILE A 262 -21.76 3.92 -9.87
N ILE A 263 -22.40 4.40 -10.93
CA ILE A 263 -22.03 5.65 -11.59
C ILE A 263 -22.78 6.80 -10.95
N ILE A 264 -22.00 7.76 -10.43
CA ILE A 264 -22.46 9.04 -9.93
C ILE A 264 -21.96 10.11 -10.89
N TYR A 265 -22.88 10.67 -11.65
CA TYR A 265 -22.60 11.78 -12.53
C TYR A 265 -22.74 13.09 -11.76
N VAL A 266 -21.68 13.89 -11.76
CA VAL A 266 -21.58 15.15 -11.06
C VAL A 266 -21.57 16.25 -12.11
N LYS A 267 -22.66 17.01 -12.20
CA LYS A 267 -22.75 18.11 -13.17
C LYS A 267 -21.78 19.24 -12.85
N GLU A 268 -21.55 20.10 -13.82
CA GLU A 268 -20.82 21.36 -13.67
C GLU A 268 -21.23 22.13 -12.40
N GLY A 269 -20.25 22.71 -11.74
CA GLY A 269 -20.42 23.41 -10.48
C GLY A 269 -19.23 23.27 -9.55
N VAL A 270 -19.24 24.11 -8.51
CA VAL A 270 -18.29 24.06 -7.41
C VAL A 270 -18.97 23.43 -6.20
N TYR A 271 -18.45 22.30 -5.76
CA TYR A 271 -18.93 21.50 -4.64
C TYR A 271 -17.97 21.67 -3.46
N GLU A 272 -18.33 22.58 -2.55
CA GLU A 272 -17.57 22.84 -1.31
C GLU A 272 -17.86 21.77 -0.25
N GLU A 273 -17.22 20.61 -0.37
CA GLU A 273 -17.38 19.48 0.53
C GLU A 273 -16.10 18.64 0.68
N ASN A 274 -15.89 18.09 1.89
CA ASN A 274 -14.92 17.02 2.09
C ASN A 274 -15.63 15.67 1.90
N VAL A 275 -15.45 15.05 0.73
CA VAL A 275 -16.11 13.80 0.33
C VAL A 275 -15.30 12.59 0.79
N GLU A 276 -15.98 11.61 1.37
CA GLU A 276 -15.39 10.34 1.75
C GLU A 276 -16.07 9.17 1.01
N ILE A 277 -15.27 8.32 0.37
CA ILE A 277 -15.67 7.04 -0.20
C ILE A 277 -15.20 5.94 0.77
N PRO A 278 -16.01 5.54 1.76
CA PRO A 278 -15.57 4.59 2.77
C PRO A 278 -15.36 3.20 2.17
N THR A 279 -14.68 2.31 2.90
CA THR A 279 -14.37 0.93 2.48
C THR A 279 -15.58 0.11 2.05
N SER A 280 -16.75 0.42 2.60
CA SER A 280 -18.02 -0.22 2.25
C SER A 280 -18.61 0.24 0.91
N LYS A 281 -18.14 1.32 0.30
CA LYS A 281 -18.64 1.86 -0.97
C LYS A 281 -17.70 1.44 -2.11
N THR A 282 -17.75 0.17 -2.48
CA THR A 282 -16.94 -0.41 -3.56
C THR A 282 -17.48 -0.05 -4.94
N ASN A 283 -16.61 0.00 -5.94
CA ASN A 283 -16.94 0.19 -7.36
C ASN A 283 -17.70 1.49 -7.70
N ILE A 284 -17.58 2.53 -6.87
CA ILE A 284 -18.08 3.87 -7.20
C ILE A 284 -17.32 4.45 -8.40
N VAL A 285 -18.04 5.12 -9.29
CA VAL A 285 -17.49 5.94 -10.37
C VAL A 285 -17.99 7.37 -10.20
N LEU A 286 -17.09 8.34 -10.05
CA LEU A 286 -17.43 9.76 -10.19
C LEU A 286 -17.13 10.20 -11.62
N LEU A 287 -18.13 10.71 -12.32
CA LEU A 287 -18.02 11.24 -13.67
C LEU A 287 -18.43 12.71 -13.66
N GLY A 288 -17.53 13.62 -13.99
CA GLY A 288 -17.83 15.05 -14.12
C GLY A 288 -18.20 15.47 -15.54
N ASP A 289 -18.59 16.74 -15.70
CA ASP A 289 -18.82 17.38 -17.01
C ASP A 289 -17.54 17.82 -17.73
N GLY A 290 -16.42 17.81 -17.03
CA GLY A 290 -15.14 18.36 -17.47
C GLY A 290 -14.31 18.80 -16.26
N SER A 291 -13.00 18.62 -16.32
CA SER A 291 -12.12 19.02 -15.20
C SER A 291 -12.13 20.53 -14.95
N ASP A 292 -12.44 21.33 -15.97
CA ASP A 292 -12.63 22.78 -15.89
C ASP A 292 -14.04 23.21 -15.42
N LEU A 293 -15.00 22.28 -15.38
CA LEU A 293 -16.41 22.57 -15.09
C LEU A 293 -16.89 22.02 -13.75
N THR A 294 -16.39 20.84 -13.35
CA THR A 294 -16.83 20.13 -12.14
C THR A 294 -15.72 20.13 -11.10
N ILE A 295 -15.88 20.90 -10.03
CA ILE A 295 -14.82 21.14 -9.03
C ILE A 295 -15.30 20.70 -7.66
N ILE A 296 -14.59 19.77 -7.02
CA ILE A 296 -14.76 19.40 -5.61
C ILE A 296 -13.67 20.14 -4.82
N THR A 297 -14.05 21.02 -3.90
CA THR A 297 -13.08 21.86 -3.17
C THR A 297 -13.28 21.80 -1.65
N GLY A 298 -12.17 21.90 -0.92
CA GLY A 298 -12.09 21.90 0.54
C GLY A 298 -10.80 22.59 0.99
N ASN A 299 -10.63 22.82 2.28
CA ASN A 299 -9.49 23.60 2.80
C ASN A 299 -8.94 23.11 4.15
N ARG A 300 -9.12 21.82 4.45
CA ARG A 300 -8.54 21.25 5.68
C ARG A 300 -7.02 21.17 5.55
N SER A 301 -6.32 21.44 6.65
CA SER A 301 -4.86 21.48 6.68
C SER A 301 -4.30 21.07 8.04
N VAL A 302 -3.02 20.72 8.06
CA VAL A 302 -2.28 20.46 9.30
C VAL A 302 -2.19 21.70 10.18
N ALA A 303 -2.00 22.89 9.60
CA ALA A 303 -1.97 24.14 10.36
C ALA A 303 -3.29 24.43 11.08
N ASP A 304 -4.43 23.97 10.54
CA ASP A 304 -5.75 24.07 11.17
C ASP A 304 -6.06 22.91 12.12
N GLY A 305 -5.05 22.09 12.43
CA GLY A 305 -5.11 21.02 13.41
C GLY A 305 -5.62 19.69 12.90
N TRP A 306 -5.81 19.50 11.59
CA TRP A 306 -6.11 18.17 11.02
C TRP A 306 -4.83 17.32 10.92
N THR A 307 -4.98 16.00 10.86
CA THR A 307 -3.89 15.15 10.38
C THR A 307 -3.75 15.33 8.86
N THR A 308 -2.56 15.08 8.30
CA THR A 308 -2.39 15.04 6.83
C THR A 308 -3.39 14.06 6.20
N PHE A 309 -3.58 12.89 6.80
CA PHE A 309 -4.53 11.88 6.33
C PHE A 309 -5.98 12.40 6.24
N ARG A 310 -6.46 13.17 7.23
CA ARG A 310 -7.83 13.73 7.23
C ARG A 310 -7.97 15.10 6.60
N SER A 311 -6.87 15.68 6.10
CA SER A 311 -6.90 16.95 5.38
C SER A 311 -7.48 16.82 3.96
N ALA A 312 -7.60 15.60 3.44
CA ALA A 312 -8.10 15.30 2.10
C ALA A 312 -9.46 15.94 1.79
N THR A 313 -9.56 16.64 0.65
CA THR A 313 -10.84 17.08 0.07
C THR A 313 -11.65 15.89 -0.43
N LEU A 314 -11.03 14.98 -1.20
CA LEU A 314 -11.60 13.68 -1.55
C LEU A 314 -10.77 12.56 -0.93
N ALA A 315 -11.41 11.75 -0.09
CA ALA A 315 -10.79 10.61 0.58
C ALA A 315 -11.37 9.29 0.05
N VAL A 316 -10.55 8.45 -0.58
CA VAL A 316 -10.98 7.19 -1.22
C VAL A 316 -10.42 5.98 -0.48
N SER A 317 -11.32 5.23 0.16
CA SER A 317 -11.04 3.96 0.84
C SER A 317 -11.82 2.77 0.25
N GLY A 318 -12.76 3.01 -0.68
CA GLY A 318 -13.55 1.97 -1.35
C GLY A 318 -12.83 1.41 -2.58
N ASP A 319 -12.60 0.09 -2.60
CA ASP A 319 -11.93 -0.62 -3.70
C ASP A 319 -12.65 -0.43 -5.04
N GLY A 320 -11.85 -0.38 -6.10
CA GLY A 320 -12.32 -0.23 -7.47
C GLY A 320 -12.74 1.18 -7.85
N PHE A 321 -12.58 2.19 -6.98
CA PHE A 321 -13.02 3.56 -7.30
C PHE A 321 -12.47 4.09 -8.63
N LEU A 322 -13.33 4.73 -9.43
CA LEU A 322 -12.94 5.44 -10.64
C LEU A 322 -13.36 6.91 -10.58
N ALA A 323 -12.54 7.79 -11.13
CA ALA A 323 -12.91 9.19 -11.35
C ALA A 323 -12.55 9.62 -12.77
N ARG A 324 -13.40 10.46 -13.37
CA ARG A 324 -13.16 11.02 -14.70
C ARG A 324 -13.75 12.41 -14.88
N ASP A 325 -13.04 13.26 -15.64
CA ASP A 325 -13.53 14.56 -16.11
C ASP A 325 -13.95 15.50 -14.96
N LEU A 326 -13.16 15.59 -13.88
CA LEU A 326 -13.43 16.45 -12.73
C LEU A 326 -12.15 16.98 -12.06
N THR A 327 -12.28 18.02 -11.26
CA THR A 327 -11.20 18.58 -10.43
C THR A 327 -11.43 18.29 -8.95
N VAL A 328 -10.34 17.97 -8.23
CA VAL A 328 -10.31 17.98 -6.77
C VAL A 328 -9.27 19.00 -6.30
N GLU A 329 -9.69 19.92 -5.45
CA GLU A 329 -8.86 21.01 -4.95
C GLU A 329 -8.78 21.01 -3.42
N ASN A 330 -7.58 21.27 -2.89
CA ASN A 330 -7.43 21.80 -1.54
C ASN A 330 -6.96 23.26 -1.60
N SER A 331 -7.85 24.16 -1.21
CA SER A 331 -7.67 25.61 -1.32
C SER A 331 -7.05 26.25 -0.06
N ALA A 332 -6.42 25.46 0.83
CA ALA A 332 -5.89 25.95 2.10
C ALA A 332 -4.75 26.98 1.92
N GLY A 333 -3.92 26.84 0.88
CA GLY A 333 -2.77 27.71 0.62
C GLY A 333 -1.44 27.17 1.20
N PRO A 334 -0.29 27.66 0.71
CA PRO A 334 1.02 27.12 1.09
C PRO A 334 1.42 27.45 2.53
N GLU A 335 0.86 28.50 3.13
CA GLU A 335 1.06 28.89 4.53
C GLU A 335 0.40 27.91 5.52
N LYS A 336 -0.49 27.05 5.02
CA LYS A 336 -1.20 26.05 5.82
C LYS A 336 -0.49 24.70 5.90
N HIS A 337 0.70 24.60 5.30
CA HIS A 337 1.51 23.38 5.24
C HIS A 337 0.73 22.24 4.57
N GLN A 338 0.82 21.01 5.08
CA GLN A 338 0.20 19.83 4.47
C GLN A 338 -1.33 19.99 4.35
N ALA A 339 -1.83 19.92 3.12
CA ALA A 339 -3.24 20.08 2.80
C ALA A 339 -3.59 19.27 1.54
N VAL A 340 -4.14 18.07 1.78
CA VAL A 340 -4.34 17.07 0.72
C VAL A 340 -5.58 17.39 -0.11
N ALA A 341 -5.46 17.34 -1.44
CA ALA A 341 -6.60 17.41 -2.35
C ALA A 341 -7.24 16.02 -2.46
N LEU A 342 -6.47 15.03 -2.89
CA LEU A 342 -6.93 13.65 -3.05
C LEU A 342 -6.07 12.70 -2.22
N ARG A 343 -6.72 11.85 -1.41
CA ARG A 343 -6.10 10.68 -0.77
C ARG A 343 -6.73 9.39 -1.27
N VAL A 344 -5.90 8.39 -1.55
CA VAL A 344 -6.34 7.06 -1.99
C VAL A 344 -5.62 5.95 -1.24
N ASN A 345 -6.39 5.14 -0.50
CA ASN A 345 -5.97 3.92 0.19
C ASN A 345 -6.92 2.76 -0.14
N ALA A 346 -7.21 2.61 -1.43
CA ALA A 346 -8.09 1.61 -2.00
C ALA A 346 -7.39 0.93 -3.18
N ASP A 347 -7.68 -0.35 -3.40
CA ASP A 347 -7.05 -1.14 -4.45
C ASP A 347 -7.80 -0.99 -5.78
N LEU A 348 -7.06 -1.10 -6.88
CA LEU A 348 -7.58 -1.08 -8.26
C LEU A 348 -8.35 0.20 -8.60
N THR A 349 -7.77 1.35 -8.22
CA THR A 349 -8.37 2.67 -8.47
C THR A 349 -7.76 3.34 -9.69
N ALA A 350 -8.58 4.04 -10.48
CA ALA A 350 -8.09 4.78 -11.64
C ALA A 350 -8.74 6.16 -11.84
N MET A 351 -7.94 7.10 -12.33
CA MET A 351 -8.33 8.50 -12.54
C MET A 351 -7.97 8.88 -13.97
N TYR A 352 -8.92 9.43 -14.71
CA TYR A 352 -8.74 9.76 -16.11
C TYR A 352 -9.24 11.17 -16.43
N ARG A 353 -8.36 12.04 -16.93
CA ARG A 353 -8.69 13.45 -17.20
C ARG A 353 -9.23 14.18 -15.96
N CYS A 354 -8.57 13.94 -14.85
CA CYS A 354 -8.82 14.66 -13.61
C CYS A 354 -7.73 15.70 -13.37
N SER A 355 -8.05 16.77 -12.64
CA SER A 355 -7.05 17.71 -12.17
C SER A 355 -7.01 17.74 -10.64
N PHE A 356 -5.80 17.78 -10.07
CA PHE A 356 -5.57 17.80 -8.63
C PHE A 356 -4.81 19.06 -8.26
N TYR A 357 -5.48 19.96 -7.53
CA TYR A 357 -4.93 21.26 -7.17
C TYR A 357 -4.63 21.35 -5.67
N GLY A 358 -3.40 21.75 -5.35
CA GLY A 358 -2.97 22.01 -3.98
C GLY A 358 -1.63 22.74 -3.97
N PHE A 359 -1.00 22.72 -2.80
CA PHE A 359 0.37 23.21 -2.59
C PHE A 359 1.23 22.09 -2.00
N GLN A 360 1.37 22.04 -0.68
CA GLN A 360 2.09 20.95 -0.01
C GLN A 360 1.16 19.74 0.16
N ASP A 361 1.66 18.55 -0.19
CA ASP A 361 0.96 17.26 -0.04
C ASP A 361 -0.33 17.12 -0.90
N THR A 362 -0.36 17.63 -2.14
CA THR A 362 -1.59 17.61 -2.98
C THR A 362 -2.20 16.23 -3.19
N LEU A 363 -1.41 15.26 -3.67
CA LEU A 363 -1.86 13.93 -4.06
C LEU A 363 -1.24 12.86 -3.17
N TYR A 364 -2.05 12.34 -2.24
CA TYR A 364 -1.66 11.28 -1.33
C TYR A 364 -2.01 9.91 -1.93
N VAL A 365 -1.07 9.35 -2.70
CA VAL A 365 -1.07 7.96 -3.18
C VAL A 365 -0.74 7.01 -2.03
N HIS A 366 -1.65 6.93 -1.05
CA HIS A 366 -1.37 6.34 0.26
C HIS A 366 -0.97 4.86 0.16
N SER A 367 -1.83 3.98 -0.34
CA SER A 367 -1.54 2.53 -0.42
C SER A 367 -2.29 1.82 -1.55
N PHE A 368 -1.98 0.54 -1.77
CA PHE A 368 -2.53 -0.34 -2.81
C PHE A 368 -2.17 0.07 -4.25
N ARG A 369 -2.79 -0.56 -5.25
CA ARG A 369 -2.53 -0.30 -6.68
C ARG A 369 -3.41 0.82 -7.22
N GLN A 370 -2.80 1.77 -7.93
CA GLN A 370 -3.47 2.97 -8.42
C GLN A 370 -2.97 3.34 -9.83
N PHE A 371 -3.83 3.97 -10.64
CA PHE A 371 -3.49 4.41 -11.99
C PHE A 371 -4.03 5.81 -12.30
N TYR A 372 -3.20 6.69 -12.85
CA TYR A 372 -3.59 8.05 -13.21
C TYR A 372 -3.21 8.31 -14.67
N ARG A 373 -4.16 8.78 -15.48
CA ARG A 373 -3.95 8.99 -16.92
C ARG A 373 -4.49 10.33 -17.38
N GLU A 374 -3.68 11.07 -18.15
CA GLU A 374 -4.09 12.36 -18.72
C GLU A 374 -4.58 13.33 -17.64
N CYS A 375 -3.96 13.28 -16.46
CA CYS A 375 -4.30 14.15 -15.34
C CYS A 375 -3.39 15.37 -15.29
N ASP A 376 -3.87 16.44 -14.65
CA ASP A 376 -3.01 17.58 -14.27
C ASP A 376 -2.81 17.59 -12.76
N ILE A 377 -1.56 17.57 -12.30
CA ILE A 377 -1.22 17.49 -10.87
C ILE A 377 -0.39 18.71 -10.49
N TYR A 378 -0.92 19.54 -9.59
CA TYR A 378 -0.30 20.79 -9.19
C TYR A 378 0.17 20.76 -7.73
N GLY A 379 1.34 21.30 -7.44
CA GLY A 379 1.77 21.48 -6.05
C GLY A 379 3.14 22.10 -5.89
N THR A 380 3.64 22.11 -4.65
CA THR A 380 4.94 22.71 -4.27
C THR A 380 5.84 21.67 -3.64
N ILE A 381 5.56 21.28 -2.40
CA ILE A 381 6.39 20.36 -1.61
C ILE A 381 5.66 19.03 -1.49
N ASP A 382 6.36 17.93 -1.80
CA ASP A 382 5.92 16.55 -1.63
C ASP A 382 4.54 16.28 -2.26
N TYR A 383 4.24 16.93 -3.38
CA TYR A 383 2.86 17.02 -3.84
C TYR A 383 2.34 15.74 -4.51
N ILE A 384 3.21 14.74 -4.72
CA ILE A 384 2.85 13.34 -5.01
C ILE A 384 3.58 12.44 -3.99
N PHE A 385 2.87 11.91 -3.01
CA PHE A 385 3.50 11.23 -1.88
C PHE A 385 2.70 10.03 -1.36
N GLY A 386 3.38 9.12 -0.67
CA GLY A 386 2.80 7.91 -0.11
C GLY A 386 3.55 6.63 -0.48
N ASN A 387 2.88 5.50 -0.28
CA ASN A 387 3.45 4.17 -0.46
C ASN A 387 2.53 3.23 -1.26
N ALA A 388 1.74 3.77 -2.20
CA ALA A 388 1.04 2.96 -3.19
C ALA A 388 2.02 2.29 -4.18
N ALA A 389 1.52 1.30 -4.92
CA ALA A 389 2.08 0.90 -6.20
C ALA A 389 1.31 1.70 -7.28
N VAL A 390 1.89 2.80 -7.76
CA VAL A 390 1.18 3.73 -8.64
C VAL A 390 1.92 3.95 -9.96
N VAL A 391 1.16 3.96 -11.05
CA VAL A 391 1.62 4.46 -12.35
C VAL A 391 0.84 5.71 -12.72
N ILE A 392 1.55 6.81 -12.97
CA ILE A 392 1.03 8.07 -13.50
C ILE A 392 1.51 8.18 -14.94
N GLN A 393 0.58 8.24 -15.89
CA GLN A 393 0.88 8.12 -17.30
C GLN A 393 0.30 9.27 -18.12
N ALA A 394 1.06 9.78 -19.10
CA ALA A 394 0.61 10.85 -20.02
C ALA A 394 -0.06 12.05 -19.33
N SER A 395 0.44 12.40 -18.16
CA SER A 395 -0.11 13.45 -17.30
C SER A 395 0.81 14.66 -17.29
N ASN A 396 0.27 15.83 -16.96
CA ASN A 396 1.05 17.02 -16.69
C ASN A 396 1.28 17.12 -15.18
N ILE A 397 2.53 17.33 -14.80
CA ILE A 397 2.96 17.46 -13.41
C ILE A 397 3.54 18.87 -13.27
N LEU A 398 2.81 19.77 -12.63
CA LEU A 398 3.08 21.20 -12.61
C LEU A 398 3.54 21.66 -11.22
N SER A 399 4.81 22.01 -11.11
CA SER A 399 5.34 22.66 -9.91
C SER A 399 4.90 24.13 -9.88
N ARG A 400 4.37 24.55 -8.74
CA ARG A 400 3.91 25.92 -8.47
C ARG A 400 4.97 26.72 -7.72
N LEU A 401 4.88 28.05 -7.75
CA LEU A 401 5.73 28.91 -6.94
C LEU A 401 5.46 28.66 -5.44
N PRO A 402 6.46 28.23 -4.64
CA PRO A 402 6.28 28.01 -3.20
C PRO A 402 6.43 29.33 -2.43
N MET A 403 6.33 29.29 -1.10
CA MET A 403 6.61 30.48 -0.29
C MET A 403 8.08 30.91 -0.40
N PRO A 404 8.40 32.20 -0.18
CA PRO A 404 9.78 32.66 -0.17
C PRO A 404 10.69 31.83 0.74
N GLY A 405 11.82 31.38 0.21
CA GLY A 405 12.80 30.56 0.93
C GLY A 405 12.50 29.06 0.94
N GLN A 406 11.40 28.61 0.34
CA GLN A 406 11.13 27.20 0.10
C GLN A 406 11.65 26.75 -1.29
N PHE A 407 11.51 25.46 -1.54
CA PHE A 407 11.81 24.78 -2.79
C PHE A 407 10.57 24.00 -3.24
N THR A 408 10.59 23.45 -4.45
CA THR A 408 9.59 22.46 -4.88
C THR A 408 10.19 21.07 -4.96
N VAL A 409 9.39 20.06 -4.65
CA VAL A 409 9.78 18.66 -4.80
C VAL A 409 8.55 17.86 -5.18
N ILE A 410 8.66 17.11 -6.29
CA ILE A 410 7.53 16.42 -6.89
C ILE A 410 7.11 15.23 -6.05
N THR A 411 8.06 14.35 -5.74
CA THR A 411 7.77 13.07 -5.10
C THR A 411 8.36 12.92 -3.70
N ALA A 412 7.58 12.33 -2.79
CA ALA A 412 8.04 11.89 -1.48
C ALA A 412 7.52 10.48 -1.19
N GLN A 413 8.23 9.48 -1.71
CA GLN A 413 7.79 8.09 -1.64
C GLN A 413 8.24 7.44 -0.31
N SER A 414 7.33 6.73 0.36
CA SER A 414 7.52 6.21 1.72
C SER A 414 7.55 4.70 1.85
N ARG A 415 8.23 4.01 0.93
CA ARG A 415 8.53 2.60 1.12
C ARG A 415 9.51 2.41 2.27
N ASP A 416 9.12 1.58 3.23
CA ASP A 416 9.80 1.42 4.52
C ASP A 416 10.60 0.12 4.60
N THR A 417 10.27 -0.87 3.77
CA THR A 417 10.97 -2.16 3.73
C THR A 417 11.22 -2.60 2.28
N PRO A 418 12.27 -3.41 2.01
CA PRO A 418 12.57 -3.86 0.65
C PRO A 418 11.55 -4.88 0.12
N ASP A 419 10.72 -5.45 1.01
CA ASP A 419 9.73 -6.48 0.69
C ASP A 419 8.37 -5.92 0.24
N GLU A 420 8.16 -4.61 0.38
CA GLU A 420 6.98 -3.92 -0.15
C GLU A 420 7.09 -3.74 -1.68
N ASP A 421 6.04 -4.18 -2.39
CA ASP A 421 5.95 -4.03 -3.85
C ASP A 421 5.31 -2.69 -4.22
N THR A 422 5.84 -1.60 -3.65
CA THR A 422 5.28 -0.24 -3.74
C THR A 422 6.28 0.74 -4.34
N GLY A 423 5.82 1.89 -4.83
CA GLY A 423 6.64 2.88 -5.51
C GLY A 423 5.82 3.78 -6.42
N ILE A 424 6.44 4.87 -6.87
CA ILE A 424 5.83 5.83 -7.79
C ILE A 424 6.51 5.69 -9.16
N SER A 425 5.74 5.32 -10.20
CA SER A 425 6.20 5.30 -11.59
C SER A 425 5.55 6.43 -12.37
N ILE A 426 6.35 7.35 -12.89
CA ILE A 426 5.90 8.48 -13.72
C ILE A 426 6.35 8.20 -15.16
N GLN A 427 5.40 7.88 -16.03
CA GLN A 427 5.67 7.41 -17.38
C GLN A 427 5.07 8.34 -18.43
N ASN A 428 5.85 8.72 -19.45
CA ASN A 428 5.37 9.54 -20.57
C ASN A 428 4.66 10.84 -20.11
N CYS A 429 5.11 11.44 -19.01
CA CYS A 429 4.51 12.64 -18.43
C CYS A 429 5.27 13.91 -18.86
N SER A 430 4.65 15.07 -18.68
CA SER A 430 5.30 16.37 -18.83
C SER A 430 5.55 16.99 -17.46
N ILE A 431 6.82 17.15 -17.10
CA ILE A 431 7.24 17.80 -15.85
C ILE A 431 7.48 19.28 -16.14
N LEU A 432 6.59 20.13 -15.65
CA LEU A 432 6.49 21.54 -16.01
C LEU A 432 6.47 22.43 -14.76
N ALA A 433 6.74 23.71 -14.96
CA ALA A 433 6.53 24.75 -13.96
C ALA A 433 5.36 25.64 -14.38
N THR A 434 4.62 26.19 -13.43
CA THR A 434 3.71 27.30 -13.69
C THR A 434 4.48 28.56 -14.08
N ASP A 435 3.86 29.48 -14.83
CA ASP A 435 4.53 30.68 -15.37
C ASP A 435 5.25 31.52 -14.30
N ASP A 436 4.67 31.60 -13.10
CA ASP A 436 5.22 32.32 -11.95
C ASP A 436 6.45 31.63 -11.35
N LEU A 437 6.47 30.29 -11.27
CA LEU A 437 7.66 29.54 -10.90
C LEU A 437 8.73 29.63 -12.00
N TYR A 438 8.35 29.46 -13.27
CA TYR A 438 9.28 29.51 -14.39
C TYR A 438 9.97 30.88 -14.49
N SER A 439 9.24 31.97 -14.24
CA SER A 439 9.83 33.31 -14.20
C SER A 439 10.82 33.51 -13.04
N ASN A 440 10.84 32.61 -12.04
CA ASN A 440 11.63 32.73 -10.81
C ASN A 440 12.51 31.49 -10.50
N PHE A 441 12.62 30.50 -11.41
CA PHE A 441 13.30 29.22 -11.11
C PHE A 441 14.79 29.39 -10.77
N SER A 442 15.42 30.49 -11.20
CA SER A 442 16.80 30.81 -10.81
C SER A 442 16.96 31.03 -9.29
N SER A 443 15.86 31.33 -8.59
CA SER A 443 15.82 31.59 -7.14
C SER A 443 15.12 30.49 -6.33
N VAL A 444 14.46 29.54 -7.00
CA VAL A 444 13.70 28.45 -6.37
C VAL A 444 14.25 27.14 -6.91
N LYS A 445 14.79 26.31 -6.02
CA LYS A 445 15.22 24.96 -6.40
C LYS A 445 14.01 24.04 -6.56
N SER A 446 14.07 23.16 -7.54
CA SER A 446 13.02 22.20 -7.84
C SER A 446 13.61 20.82 -8.08
N TYR A 447 13.02 19.79 -7.47
CA TYR A 447 13.56 18.42 -7.48
C TYR A 447 12.50 17.40 -7.88
N LEU A 448 12.92 16.32 -8.53
CA LEU A 448 12.10 15.17 -8.90
C LEU A 448 11.58 14.41 -7.66
N GLY A 449 12.35 14.37 -6.59
CA GLY A 449 11.92 13.72 -5.36
C GLY A 449 12.90 13.78 -4.20
N ARG A 450 12.43 13.28 -3.05
CA ARG A 450 13.23 13.06 -1.83
C ARG A 450 12.72 11.86 -1.01
N PRO A 451 13.59 11.14 -0.29
CA PRO A 451 13.24 9.87 0.33
C PRO A 451 12.53 10.06 1.67
N TRP A 452 11.20 10.06 1.66
CA TRP A 452 10.41 10.13 2.90
C TRP A 452 10.71 8.93 3.83
N ARG A 453 11.02 7.76 3.26
CA ARG A 453 11.48 6.58 4.02
C ARG A 453 12.66 5.89 3.34
N VAL A 454 13.35 5.04 4.10
CA VAL A 454 14.69 4.52 3.76
C VAL A 454 14.74 3.66 2.49
N TYR A 455 13.65 3.02 2.08
CA TYR A 455 13.58 2.25 0.84
C TYR A 455 12.85 2.98 -0.28
N SER A 456 12.76 4.32 -0.21
CA SER A 456 12.03 5.17 -1.16
C SER A 456 12.24 4.73 -2.61
N ARG A 457 11.17 4.60 -3.39
CA ARG A 457 11.24 4.08 -4.76
C ARG A 457 10.39 4.91 -5.72
N THR A 458 11.07 5.66 -6.58
CA THR A 458 10.44 6.51 -7.60
C THR A 458 11.19 6.36 -8.92
N VAL A 459 10.46 6.28 -10.03
CA VAL A 459 11.07 6.29 -11.36
C VAL A 459 10.37 7.29 -12.30
N PHE A 460 11.16 7.91 -13.18
CA PHE A 460 10.68 8.74 -14.28
C PHE A 460 11.10 8.08 -15.60
N LEU A 461 10.11 7.69 -16.40
CA LEU A 461 10.27 6.93 -17.64
C LEU A 461 9.71 7.73 -18.82
N GLU A 462 10.48 7.87 -19.89
CA GLU A 462 10.04 8.46 -21.17
C GLU A 462 9.34 9.83 -21.04
N SER A 463 9.69 10.59 -20.01
CA SER A 463 9.00 11.82 -19.64
C SER A 463 9.76 13.05 -20.13
N TYR A 464 9.01 14.10 -20.47
CA TYR A 464 9.58 15.42 -20.73
C TYR A 464 9.90 16.09 -19.39
N ILE A 465 11.14 16.57 -19.22
CA ILE A 465 11.59 17.30 -18.03
C ILE A 465 12.10 18.68 -18.47
N ASP A 466 11.42 19.73 -18.01
CA ASP A 466 11.78 21.12 -18.29
C ASP A 466 12.95 21.63 -17.41
N ASP A 467 13.55 22.76 -17.77
CA ASP A 467 14.86 23.22 -17.25
C ASP A 467 14.84 23.83 -15.84
N PHE A 468 13.66 23.96 -15.25
CA PHE A 468 13.51 24.43 -13.87
C PHE A 468 13.96 23.40 -12.82
N ILE A 469 14.06 22.11 -13.20
CA ILE A 469 14.56 21.05 -12.32
C ILE A 469 16.07 21.23 -12.10
N ASP A 470 16.49 21.22 -10.84
CA ASP A 470 17.89 21.32 -10.47
C ASP A 470 18.71 20.18 -11.09
N GLN A 471 19.94 20.46 -11.50
CA GLN A 471 20.81 19.48 -12.17
C GLN A 471 21.11 18.23 -11.31
N THR A 472 21.09 18.38 -9.98
CA THR A 472 21.19 17.25 -9.05
C THR A 472 20.01 16.29 -9.16
N GLY A 473 18.85 16.77 -9.63
CA GLY A 473 17.61 16.04 -9.87
C GLY A 473 16.85 15.68 -8.59
N TRP A 474 17.55 15.21 -7.57
CA TRP A 474 17.00 14.66 -6.33
C TRP A 474 17.58 15.38 -5.12
N THR A 475 16.84 15.44 -4.00
CA THR A 475 17.31 16.08 -2.77
C THR A 475 17.14 15.16 -1.55
N GLU A 476 18.00 15.35 -0.55
CA GLU A 476 17.99 14.57 0.68
C GLU A 476 16.70 14.81 1.48
N TRP A 477 16.39 13.88 2.39
CA TRP A 477 15.39 14.15 3.41
C TRP A 477 15.94 15.16 4.44
N SER A 478 15.05 15.87 5.14
CA SER A 478 15.45 16.99 6.03
C SER A 478 16.41 16.59 7.16
N ASP A 479 16.50 15.30 7.51
CA ASP A 479 17.35 14.76 8.57
C ASP A 479 18.67 14.13 8.05
N GLY A 480 19.01 14.35 6.78
CA GLY A 480 20.30 13.96 6.17
C GLY A 480 20.26 12.66 5.35
N ASP A 481 21.41 11.96 5.30
CA ASP A 481 21.74 10.86 4.37
C ASP A 481 21.00 9.51 4.61
N GLN A 482 19.84 9.52 5.26
CA GLN A 482 19.11 8.26 5.49
C GLN A 482 18.51 7.72 4.18
N GLY A 483 18.74 6.44 3.92
CA GLY A 483 18.15 5.74 2.77
C GLY A 483 18.89 5.94 1.45
N LEU A 484 19.95 6.76 1.35
CA LEU A 484 20.62 7.06 0.08
C LEU A 484 21.27 5.83 -0.59
N ASP A 485 21.59 4.81 0.21
CA ASP A 485 22.17 3.53 -0.23
C ASP A 485 21.12 2.42 -0.49
N THR A 486 19.87 2.64 -0.07
CA THR A 486 18.80 1.63 -0.04
C THR A 486 17.56 2.04 -0.84
N LEU A 487 17.40 3.32 -1.13
CA LEU A 487 16.41 3.86 -2.07
C LEU A 487 16.67 3.34 -3.50
N TYR A 488 15.67 3.50 -4.36
CA TYR A 488 15.77 3.24 -5.79
C TYR A 488 15.14 4.39 -6.56
N TYR A 489 15.97 5.33 -7.02
CA TYR A 489 15.58 6.46 -7.85
C TYR A 489 16.08 6.28 -9.26
N GLY A 490 15.14 6.15 -10.19
CA GLY A 490 15.43 5.75 -11.57
C GLY A 490 15.01 6.78 -12.60
N GLU A 491 15.85 7.00 -13.61
CA GLU A 491 15.51 7.78 -14.81
C GLU A 491 15.76 6.91 -16.05
N TYR A 492 14.76 6.80 -16.93
CA TYR A 492 14.83 6.03 -18.18
C TYR A 492 14.34 6.86 -19.36
N ASN A 493 15.20 7.08 -20.36
CA ASN A 493 14.83 7.67 -21.66
C ASN A 493 14.01 8.98 -21.55
N ASN A 494 14.23 9.77 -20.50
CA ASN A 494 13.64 11.10 -20.36
C ASN A 494 14.25 12.07 -21.36
N TYR A 495 13.50 13.09 -21.75
CA TYR A 495 13.93 14.10 -22.72
C TYR A 495 13.54 15.50 -22.26
N GLY A 496 14.05 16.52 -22.94
CA GLY A 496 13.85 17.92 -22.54
C GLY A 496 15.11 18.50 -21.86
N PRO A 497 15.11 19.81 -21.60
CA PRO A 497 16.33 20.50 -21.14
C PRO A 497 16.71 20.17 -19.69
N GLY A 498 15.78 19.71 -18.84
CA GLY A 498 16.05 19.25 -17.48
C GLY A 498 16.41 17.76 -17.35
N SER A 499 16.45 17.01 -18.45
CA SER A 499 16.63 15.55 -18.44
C SER A 499 18.09 15.08 -18.46
N ASP A 500 19.07 15.99 -18.49
CA ASP A 500 20.49 15.61 -18.47
C ASP A 500 20.86 14.96 -17.13
N THR A 501 21.40 13.73 -17.20
CA THR A 501 21.78 12.97 -16.02
C THR A 501 23.24 13.18 -15.61
N GLY A 502 24.03 13.95 -16.38
CA GLY A 502 25.48 14.11 -16.18
C GLY A 502 25.90 14.74 -14.85
N ASN A 503 25.02 15.49 -14.19
CA ASN A 503 25.27 16.21 -12.94
C ASN A 503 24.33 15.78 -11.80
N ARG A 504 23.67 14.63 -11.95
CA ARG A 504 22.78 14.07 -10.92
C ARG A 504 23.58 13.69 -9.67
N VAL A 505 22.86 13.53 -8.56
CA VAL A 505 23.41 13.01 -7.31
C VAL A 505 24.19 11.71 -7.51
N THR A 506 25.22 11.48 -6.68
CA THR A 506 26.09 10.29 -6.75
C THR A 506 25.68 9.21 -5.75
N TRP A 507 24.42 9.16 -5.34
CA TRP A 507 23.92 8.22 -4.34
C TRP A 507 23.92 6.79 -4.87
N PRO A 508 24.27 5.77 -4.07
CA PRO A 508 24.23 4.38 -4.54
C PRO A 508 22.84 3.92 -5.01
N GLY A 509 21.77 4.46 -4.44
CA GLY A 509 20.39 4.17 -4.85
C GLY A 509 19.88 4.95 -6.06
N TYR A 510 20.69 5.86 -6.65
CA TYR A 510 20.34 6.54 -7.89
C TYR A 510 20.80 5.73 -9.11
N HIS A 511 19.93 5.63 -10.12
CA HIS A 511 20.14 4.79 -11.29
C HIS A 511 19.70 5.50 -12.58
N VAL A 512 20.63 5.62 -13.54
CA VAL A 512 20.25 5.74 -14.95
C VAL A 512 19.89 4.33 -15.41
N MET A 513 18.63 4.11 -15.73
CA MET A 513 18.07 2.77 -15.89
C MET A 513 18.32 2.21 -17.29
N GLU A 514 18.42 0.89 -17.37
CA GLU A 514 18.35 0.14 -18.62
C GLU A 514 16.91 -0.34 -18.90
N TYR A 515 16.65 -0.81 -20.12
CA TYR A 515 15.30 -1.23 -20.54
C TYR A 515 14.66 -2.27 -19.61
N ASP A 516 15.39 -3.32 -19.24
CA ASP A 516 14.84 -4.42 -18.43
C ASP A 516 14.46 -3.95 -17.01
N ASP A 517 15.22 -3.01 -16.44
CA ASP A 517 14.90 -2.40 -15.15
C ASP A 517 13.67 -1.50 -15.27
N ALA A 518 13.61 -0.67 -16.32
CA ALA A 518 12.50 0.25 -16.59
C ALA A 518 11.19 -0.49 -16.85
N TYR A 519 11.26 -1.64 -17.55
CA TYR A 519 10.08 -2.45 -17.87
C TYR A 519 9.34 -2.95 -16.62
N ASN A 520 10.06 -3.19 -15.50
CA ASN A 520 9.45 -3.62 -14.23
C ASN A 520 8.54 -2.55 -13.59
N PHE A 521 8.62 -1.30 -14.05
CA PHE A 521 7.84 -0.17 -13.55
C PHE A 521 6.70 0.25 -14.50
N THR A 522 6.44 -0.56 -15.52
CA THR A 522 5.33 -0.35 -16.48
C THR A 522 3.99 -0.79 -15.90
N VAL A 523 2.91 -0.43 -16.58
CA VAL A 523 1.54 -0.82 -16.19
C VAL A 523 1.38 -2.34 -16.12
N SER A 524 1.97 -3.08 -17.05
CA SER A 524 1.85 -4.55 -17.13
C SER A 524 2.48 -5.25 -15.93
N GLU A 525 3.69 -4.84 -15.56
CA GLU A 525 4.47 -5.53 -14.51
C GLU A 525 4.21 -4.95 -13.12
N PHE A 526 4.16 -3.61 -12.99
CA PHE A 526 4.19 -2.97 -11.68
C PHE A 526 2.84 -2.99 -10.96
N ILE A 527 1.74 -2.83 -11.73
CA ILE A 527 0.38 -2.77 -11.20
C ILE A 527 -0.55 -3.82 -11.82
N THR A 528 0.01 -4.78 -12.56
CA THR A 528 -0.74 -5.88 -13.19
C THR A 528 -1.93 -5.37 -14.02
N GLY A 529 -1.70 -4.31 -14.80
CA GLY A 529 -2.76 -3.50 -15.42
C GLY A 529 -3.75 -4.28 -16.28
N GLU A 530 -3.27 -5.25 -17.07
CA GLU A 530 -4.14 -6.11 -17.90
C GLU A 530 -5.23 -6.85 -17.09
N GLU A 531 -5.04 -7.07 -15.79
CA GLU A 531 -6.02 -7.79 -14.97
C GLU A 531 -7.25 -6.96 -14.61
N TRP A 532 -7.15 -5.63 -14.66
CA TRP A 532 -8.20 -4.76 -14.12
C TRP A 532 -8.44 -3.47 -14.89
N LEU A 533 -7.43 -2.88 -15.56
CA LEU A 533 -7.59 -1.62 -16.29
C LEU A 533 -8.51 -1.76 -17.51
N ASP A 534 -8.52 -2.91 -18.18
CA ASP A 534 -9.48 -3.22 -19.26
C ASP A 534 -10.95 -3.08 -18.81
N SER A 535 -11.23 -3.25 -17.52
CA SER A 535 -12.57 -3.08 -16.95
C SER A 535 -12.99 -1.64 -16.71
N THR A 536 -12.06 -0.69 -16.79
CA THR A 536 -12.29 0.73 -16.51
C THR A 536 -12.71 1.51 -17.75
N ALA A 537 -12.44 0.96 -18.95
CA ALA A 537 -12.52 1.65 -20.24
C ALA A 537 -11.58 2.86 -20.40
N PHE A 538 -10.70 3.13 -19.42
CA PHE A 538 -9.71 4.20 -19.52
C PHE A 538 -8.53 3.75 -20.39
N PRO A 539 -7.97 4.65 -21.22
CA PRO A 539 -6.80 4.32 -22.02
C PRO A 539 -5.57 4.12 -21.14
N TYR A 540 -4.73 3.17 -21.50
CA TYR A 540 -3.42 2.97 -20.89
C TYR A 540 -2.44 2.38 -21.90
N ASP A 541 -1.17 2.73 -21.74
CA ASP A 541 -0.07 2.07 -22.43
C ASP A 541 0.52 1.01 -21.49
N ASP A 542 0.60 -0.24 -21.94
CA ASP A 542 0.92 -1.38 -21.07
C ASP A 542 2.40 -1.45 -20.67
N GLY A 543 3.28 -1.01 -21.58
CA GLY A 543 4.74 -1.02 -21.46
C GLY A 543 5.37 0.33 -21.82
N ILE A 544 6.69 0.34 -21.97
CA ILE A 544 7.52 1.41 -22.57
C ILE A 544 7.78 1.15 -24.05
#